data_AF-A0A521ZML8-F1
#
_entry.id   AF-A0A521ZML8-F1
#
_cell.length_a   1.000
_cell.length_b   1.000
_cell.length_c   1.000
_cell.angle_alpha   90.00
_cell.angle_beta   90.00
_cell.angle_gamma   90.00
#
_symmetry.space_group_name_H-M   'P 1'
#
loop_
_entity.id
_entity.type
_entity.pdbx_description
1 polymer ?
#
loop_
_entity_poly.entity_id
_entity_poly.type
_entity_poly.pdbx_seq_one_letter_code
_entity_poly.pdbx_strand_id
1 'polypeptide(L)'
;MPDTGSVDDESLRNAAAEALGLLYERNPDIDVFNLTNAQIHDIMAITIANDVCNRMDLQLGQTYERLRHDPQQVQLFRKDMREYVQSEVLVVMERLGGAGVDPQRLSREVLRSAMEVFAS
;
A
#
# COMPACT_ATOMS: atom_id res chain seq x y z
N MET A 1 -27.75 4.05 -12.71
CA MET A 1 -26.33 3.76 -13.00
C MET A 1 -25.64 3.52 -11.68
N PRO A 2 -24.88 2.43 -11.47
CA PRO A 2 -24.00 2.34 -10.33
C PRO A 2 -22.56 2.60 -10.77
N ASP A 3 -22.07 3.82 -10.54
CA ASP A 3 -20.63 4.11 -10.45
C ASP A 3 -20.14 3.74 -9.04
N THR A 4 -20.35 2.48 -8.63
CA THR A 4 -19.88 1.98 -7.33
C THR A 4 -18.76 0.99 -7.58
N GLY A 5 -17.51 1.47 -7.51
CA GLY A 5 -16.31 0.65 -7.41
C GLY A 5 -15.40 0.77 -8.62
N SER A 6 -14.55 1.80 -8.64
CA SER A 6 -13.34 1.72 -9.46
C SER A 6 -12.41 0.62 -8.89
N VAL A 7 -11.54 0.06 -9.72
CA VAL A 7 -10.54 -0.93 -9.28
C VAL A 7 -9.66 -0.36 -8.15
N ASP A 8 -9.40 0.95 -8.18
CA ASP A 8 -8.63 1.65 -7.16
C ASP A 8 -9.39 1.71 -5.82
N ASP A 9 -10.70 1.97 -5.82
CA ASP A 9 -11.50 2.02 -4.58
C ASP A 9 -11.63 0.65 -3.91
N GLU A 10 -11.78 -0.40 -4.73
CA GLU A 10 -11.85 -1.79 -4.25
C GLU A 10 -10.49 -2.26 -3.71
N SER A 11 -9.39 -1.91 -4.39
CA SER A 11 -8.02 -2.18 -3.91
C SER A 11 -7.78 -1.53 -2.55
N LEU A 12 -8.10 -0.24 -2.41
CA LEU A 12 -7.90 0.50 -1.16
C LEU A 12 -8.75 -0.07 -0.02
N ARG A 13 -10.00 -0.48 -0.29
CA ARG A 13 -10.88 -1.10 0.70
C ARG A 13 -10.32 -2.44 1.20
N ASN A 14 -9.85 -3.28 0.28
CA ASN A 14 -9.26 -4.57 0.64
C ASN A 14 -7.96 -4.38 1.43
N ALA A 15 -7.11 -3.43 1.01
CA ALA A 15 -5.90 -3.07 1.74
C ALA A 15 -6.20 -2.57 3.18
N ALA A 16 -7.26 -1.78 3.36
CA ALA A 16 -7.68 -1.31 4.67
C ALA A 16 -8.17 -2.45 5.58
N ALA A 17 -8.90 -3.42 5.01
CA ALA A 17 -9.34 -4.60 5.75
C ALA A 17 -8.16 -5.46 6.22
N GLU A 18 -7.17 -5.67 5.36
CA GLU A 18 -5.92 -6.37 5.73
C GLU A 18 -5.14 -5.62 6.81
N ALA A 19 -5.02 -4.30 6.70
CA ALA A 19 -4.32 -3.48 7.69
C ALA A 19 -4.99 -3.54 9.08
N LEU A 20 -6.32 -3.52 9.12
CA LEU A 20 -7.08 -3.71 10.36
C LEU A 20 -6.91 -5.12 10.94
N GLY A 21 -6.88 -6.15 10.08
CA GLY A 21 -6.57 -7.52 10.51
C GLY A 21 -5.20 -7.61 11.18
N LEU A 22 -4.16 -7.06 10.53
CA LEU A 22 -2.80 -7.02 11.07
C LEU A 22 -2.70 -6.23 12.39
N LEU A 23 -3.49 -5.18 12.53
CA LEU A 23 -3.56 -4.40 13.76
C LEU A 23 -4.10 -5.24 14.92
N TYR A 24 -5.19 -5.98 14.69
CA TYR A 24 -5.75 -6.90 15.69
C TYR A 24 -4.82 -8.07 16.02
N GLU A 25 -4.13 -8.63 15.02
CA GLU A 25 -3.15 -9.69 15.25
C GLU A 25 -1.99 -9.24 16.14
N ARG A 26 -1.53 -7.99 15.96
CA ARG A 26 -0.44 -7.41 16.76
C ARG A 26 -0.88 -6.93 18.13
N ASN A 27 -2.11 -6.46 18.25
CA ASN A 27 -2.67 -5.99 19.51
C ASN A 27 -4.15 -6.39 19.63
N PRO A 28 -4.44 -7.60 20.17
CA PRO A 28 -5.81 -8.11 20.27
C PRO A 28 -6.74 -7.25 21.13
N ASP A 29 -6.19 -6.51 22.09
CA ASP A 29 -6.94 -5.67 23.04
C ASP A 29 -7.18 -4.23 22.50
N ILE A 30 -6.88 -3.97 21.23
CA ILE A 30 -7.01 -2.64 20.67
C ILE A 30 -8.47 -2.18 20.58
N ASP A 31 -8.74 -0.97 21.09
CA ASP A 31 -10.03 -0.30 20.93
C ASP A 31 -10.07 0.46 19.60
N VAL A 32 -10.66 -0.15 18.57
CA VAL A 32 -10.81 0.44 17.24
C VAL A 32 -11.70 1.67 17.22
N PHE A 33 -12.52 1.91 18.25
CA PHE A 33 -13.32 3.12 18.38
C PHE A 33 -12.55 4.27 19.03
N ASN A 34 -11.37 4.01 19.59
CA ASN A 34 -10.54 4.98 20.30
C ASN A 34 -9.05 4.83 19.98
N LEU A 35 -8.74 4.84 18.69
CA LEU A 35 -7.35 4.75 18.21
C LEU A 35 -6.58 6.05 18.52
N THR A 36 -5.36 5.88 19.00
CA THR A 36 -4.40 7.00 19.11
C THR A 36 -3.98 7.47 17.72
N ASN A 37 -3.51 8.72 17.61
CA ASN A 37 -2.96 9.23 16.34
C ASN A 37 -1.83 8.36 15.79
N ALA A 38 -1.01 7.76 16.65
CA ALA A 38 0.05 6.85 16.24
C ALA A 38 -0.52 5.56 15.62
N GLN A 39 -1.56 4.98 16.22
CA GLN A 39 -2.24 3.80 15.66
C GLN A 39 -2.95 4.12 14.35
N ILE A 40 -3.61 5.29 14.25
CA ILE A 40 -4.22 5.75 13.00
C ILE A 40 -3.15 5.91 11.91
N HIS A 41 -2.01 6.51 12.26
CA HIS A 41 -0.87 6.66 11.37
C HIS A 41 -0.33 5.30 10.88
N ASP A 42 -0.15 4.34 11.79
CA ASP A 42 0.33 3.00 11.44
C ASP A 42 -0.63 2.26 10.51
N ILE A 43 -1.94 2.32 10.79
CA ILE A 43 -2.97 1.71 9.92
C ILE A 43 -2.96 2.36 8.54
N MET A 44 -2.89 3.69 8.47
CA MET A 44 -2.79 4.41 7.20
C MET A 44 -1.55 3.97 6.43
N ALA A 45 -0.38 3.92 7.09
CA ALA A 45 0.86 3.51 6.44
C ALA A 45 0.78 2.10 5.85
N ILE A 46 0.25 1.14 6.62
CA ILE A 46 0.07 -0.25 6.16
C ILE A 46 -0.95 -0.31 5.02
N THR A 47 -2.07 0.40 5.15
CA THR A 47 -3.14 0.43 4.15
C THR A 47 -2.61 0.94 2.81
N ILE A 48 -1.89 2.07 2.81
CA ILE A 48 -1.33 2.63 1.58
C ILE A 48 -0.26 1.72 1.00
N ALA A 49 0.62 1.14 1.84
CA ALA A 49 1.66 0.25 1.35
C ALA A 49 1.06 -0.97 0.63
N ASN A 50 0.01 -1.56 1.20
CA ASN A 50 -0.69 -2.71 0.61
C ASN A 50 -1.39 -2.31 -0.70
N ASP A 51 -2.11 -1.18 -0.72
CA ASP A 51 -2.76 -0.68 -1.94
C ASP A 51 -1.76 -0.46 -3.08
N VAL A 52 -0.65 0.23 -2.79
CA VAL A 52 0.40 0.49 -3.79
C VAL A 52 1.03 -0.82 -4.28
N CYS A 53 1.36 -1.74 -3.38
CA CYS A 53 1.92 -3.04 -3.78
C CYS A 53 0.96 -3.82 -4.69
N ASN A 54 -0.33 -3.85 -4.36
CA ASN A 54 -1.35 -4.53 -5.16
C ASN A 54 -1.45 -3.90 -6.56
N ARG A 55 -1.43 -2.57 -6.66
CA ARG A 55 -1.49 -1.85 -7.93
C ARG A 55 -0.23 -2.04 -8.76
N MET A 56 0.95 -2.06 -8.13
CA MET A 56 2.21 -2.39 -8.80
C MET A 56 2.21 -3.82 -9.32
N ASP A 57 1.74 -4.80 -8.55
CA ASP A 57 1.64 -6.19 -9.00
C ASP A 57 0.69 -6.33 -10.20
N LEU A 58 -0.41 -5.57 -10.25
CA LEU A 58 -1.30 -5.52 -11.41
C LEU A 58 -0.62 -4.90 -12.65
N GLN A 59 0.14 -3.82 -12.47
CA GLN A 59 0.81 -3.12 -13.57
C GLN A 59 2.03 -3.87 -14.11
N LEU A 60 2.82 -4.48 -13.21
CA LEU A 60 4.06 -5.18 -13.54
C LEU A 60 3.85 -6.67 -13.80
N GLY A 61 2.70 -7.24 -13.41
CA GLY A 61 2.38 -8.66 -13.60
C GLY A 61 2.58 -9.13 -15.04
N GLN A 62 2.05 -8.37 -16.01
CA GLN A 62 2.24 -8.67 -17.43
C GLN A 62 3.70 -8.53 -17.88
N THR A 63 4.46 -7.61 -17.28
CA THR A 63 5.90 -7.44 -17.55
C THR A 63 6.67 -8.66 -17.09
N TYR A 64 6.38 -9.17 -15.88
CA TYR A 64 7.02 -10.40 -15.38
C TYR A 64 6.73 -11.62 -16.25
N GLU A 65 5.47 -11.76 -16.69
CA GLU A 65 5.05 -12.85 -17.58
C GLU A 65 5.78 -12.80 -18.93
N ARG A 66 5.92 -11.61 -19.53
CA ARG A 66 6.60 -11.43 -20.81
C ARG A 66 8.10 -11.69 -20.73
N LEU A 67 8.74 -11.29 -19.64
CA LEU A 67 10.18 -11.48 -19.43
C LEU A 67 10.54 -12.91 -18.98
N ARG A 68 9.53 -13.79 -18.78
CA ARG A 68 9.70 -15.19 -18.36
C ARG A 68 10.62 -15.34 -17.14
N HIS A 69 10.53 -14.40 -16.19
CA HIS A 69 11.31 -14.47 -14.97
C HIS A 69 11.06 -15.77 -14.22
N ASP A 70 12.11 -16.33 -13.63
CA ASP A 70 11.96 -17.46 -12.72
C ASP A 70 11.08 -17.04 -11.52
N PRO A 71 10.16 -17.90 -11.04
CA PRO A 71 9.31 -17.55 -9.92
C PRO A 71 10.05 -17.03 -8.69
N GLN A 72 11.28 -17.51 -8.41
CA GLN A 72 12.06 -17.01 -7.28
C GLN A 72 12.54 -15.57 -7.50
N GLN A 73 12.89 -15.21 -8.74
CA GLN A 73 13.27 -13.85 -9.09
C GLN A 73 12.09 -12.88 -8.95
N VAL A 74 10.89 -13.30 -9.36
CA VAL A 74 9.67 -12.51 -9.18
C VAL A 74 9.39 -12.29 -7.68
N GLN A 75 9.57 -13.30 -6.83
CA GLN A 75 9.39 -13.15 -5.39
C GLN A 75 10.42 -12.20 -4.76
N LEU A 76 11.68 -12.27 -5.19
CA LEU A 76 12.71 -11.34 -4.73
C LEU A 76 12.38 -9.90 -5.12
N PHE A 77 12.00 -9.69 -6.38
CA PHE A 77 11.57 -8.37 -6.86
C PHE A 77 10.38 -7.82 -6.08
N ARG A 78 9.36 -8.64 -5.84
CA ARG A 78 8.18 -8.25 -5.03
C ARG A 78 8.56 -7.89 -3.60
N LYS A 79 9.55 -8.58 -3.03
CA LYS A 79 10.06 -8.28 -1.69
C LYS A 79 10.76 -6.91 -1.68
N ASP A 80 11.67 -6.68 -2.62
CA ASP A 80 12.41 -5.41 -2.73
C ASP A 80 11.44 -4.24 -2.97
N MET A 81 10.45 -4.44 -3.85
CA MET A 81 9.36 -3.49 -4.09
C MET A 81 8.58 -3.16 -2.83
N ARG A 82 8.21 -4.18 -2.05
CA ARG A 82 7.46 -3.99 -0.79
C ARG A 82 8.26 -3.21 0.24
N GLU A 83 9.53 -3.53 0.43
CA GLU A 83 10.41 -2.83 1.37
C GLU A 83 10.62 -1.36 0.97
N TYR A 84 10.77 -1.10 -0.33
CA TYR A 84 10.81 0.26 -0.86
C TYR A 84 9.50 1.02 -0.60
N VAL A 85 8.37 0.43 -0.98
CA VAL A 85 7.04 1.07 -0.82
C VAL A 85 6.77 1.41 0.65
N GLN A 86 7.06 0.49 1.58
CA GLN A 86 6.89 0.75 3.01
C GLN A 86 7.72 1.94 3.49
N SER A 87 8.96 2.05 3.03
CA SER A 87 9.85 3.17 3.37
C SER A 87 9.35 4.48 2.77
N GLU A 88 8.95 4.46 1.50
CA GLU A 88 8.47 5.63 0.77
C GLU A 88 7.16 6.16 1.37
N VAL A 89 6.26 5.28 1.82
CA VAL A 89 5.04 5.69 2.53
C VAL A 89 5.37 6.55 3.76
N LEU A 90 6.32 6.11 4.60
CA LEU A 90 6.70 6.87 5.79
C LEU A 90 7.28 8.24 5.43
N VAL A 91 8.16 8.29 4.42
CA VAL A 91 8.75 9.54 3.92
C VAL A 91 7.67 10.51 3.41
N VAL A 92 6.72 10.02 2.62
CA VAL A 92 5.66 10.86 2.07
C VAL A 92 4.68 11.29 3.16
N MET A 93 4.35 10.43 4.13
CA MET A 93 3.50 10.77 5.28
C MET A 93 4.14 11.86 6.15
N GLU A 94 5.43 11.75 6.47
CA GLU A 94 6.17 12.78 7.19
C GLU A 94 6.18 14.10 6.43
N ARG A 95 6.37 14.05 5.11
CA ARG A 95 6.37 15.23 4.23
C ARG A 95 5.00 15.92 4.17
N LEU A 96 3.91 15.16 4.12
CA LEU A 96 2.55 15.70 4.02
C LEU A 96 2.01 16.22 5.37
N GLY A 97 2.66 15.89 6.48
CA GLY A 97 2.31 16.35 7.82
C GLY A 97 1.17 15.53 8.45
N GLY A 98 1.33 15.15 9.72
CA GLY A 98 0.49 14.15 10.41
C GLY A 98 -0.99 14.49 10.65
N ALA A 99 -1.52 15.59 10.11
CA ALA A 99 -2.93 15.96 10.23
C ALA A 99 -3.55 16.22 8.86
N GLY A 100 -4.48 15.36 8.44
CA GLY A 100 -5.28 15.56 7.23
C GLY A 100 -4.63 15.10 5.93
N VAL A 101 -3.81 14.05 5.96
CA VAL A 101 -3.28 13.43 4.74
C VAL A 101 -4.43 12.77 3.98
N ASP A 102 -4.69 13.23 2.77
CA ASP A 102 -5.59 12.56 1.83
C ASP A 102 -4.98 11.20 1.44
N PRO A 103 -5.59 10.06 1.82
CA PRO A 103 -5.07 8.73 1.53
C PRO A 103 -4.91 8.47 0.02
N GLN A 104 -5.81 9.01 -0.81
CA GLN A 104 -5.74 8.84 -2.27
C GLN A 104 -4.59 9.65 -2.87
N ARG A 105 -4.32 10.84 -2.33
CA ARG A 105 -3.14 11.61 -2.72
C ARG A 105 -1.86 10.89 -2.30
N LEU A 106 -1.79 10.40 -1.07
CA LEU A 106 -0.65 9.65 -0.55
C LEU A 106 -0.37 8.39 -1.39
N SER A 107 -1.39 7.54 -1.64
CA SER A 107 -1.25 6.36 -2.52
C SER A 107 -0.74 6.73 -3.91
N ARG A 108 -1.30 7.78 -4.54
CA ARG A 108 -0.84 8.22 -5.87
C ARG A 108 0.60 8.72 -5.88
N GLU A 109 1.02 9.46 -4.86
CA GLU A 109 2.39 9.95 -4.74
C GLU A 109 3.37 8.79 -4.59
N VAL A 110 3.09 7.85 -3.69
CA VAL A 110 3.93 6.67 -3.43
C VAL A 110 3.97 5.74 -4.66
N LEU A 111 2.83 5.46 -5.29
CA LEU A 111 2.77 4.62 -6.49
C LEU A 111 3.63 5.20 -7.61
N ARG A 112 3.57 6.52 -7.84
CA ARG A 112 4.41 7.18 -8.84
C ARG A 112 5.89 7.02 -8.52
N SER A 113 6.32 7.32 -7.29
CA SER A 113 7.71 7.14 -6.86
C SER A 113 8.19 5.70 -7.06
N ALA A 114 7.36 4.71 -6.71
CA ALA A 114 7.73 3.31 -6.85
C ALA A 114 7.78 2.86 -8.32
N MET A 115 6.86 3.31 -9.17
CA MET A 115 6.89 2.99 -10.59
C MET A 115 8.10 3.60 -11.31
N GLU A 116 8.59 4.77 -10.89
CA GLU A 116 9.83 5.34 -11.43
C GLU A 116 11.05 4.44 -11.16
N VAL A 117 11.07 3.75 -10.02
CA VAL A 117 12.18 2.85 -9.61
C VAL A 117 12.06 1.45 -10.22
N PHE A 118 10.84 0.90 -10.31
CA PHE A 118 10.63 -0.52 -10.61
C PHE A 118 10.06 -0.82 -12.00
N ALA A 119 9.52 0.18 -12.71
CA ALA A 119 8.95 -0.01 -14.05
C ALA A 119 9.86 0.47 -15.19
N SER A 120 11.12 0.82 -14.87
CA SER A 120 12.13 1.32 -15.80
C SER A 120 12.81 0.24 -16.63
#